data_AF-A0A6B2LNF6-F1
#
_entry.id   AF-A0A6B2LNF6-F1
#
_cell.length_a   1.000
_cell.length_b   1.000
_cell.length_c   1.000
_cell.angle_alpha   90.00
_cell.angle_beta   90.00
_cell.angle_gamma   90.00
#
_symmetry.space_group_name_H-M   'P 1'
#
loop_
_entity.id
_entity.type
_entity.pdbx_description
1 polymer ?
#
loop_
_entity_poly.entity_id
_entity_poly.type
_entity_poly.pdbx_seq_one_letter_code
_entity_poly.pdbx_strand_id
1 'polypeptide(L)'
;MLNVNAGPRDGQWLKRLELEYASLIKYVQLNKENDKDWFQIESNADGTRWFGKCWFMYEYNKYEFDVQFDIPVAYPATAPEIELPELDGKTAKMYRGGKICLTDHFYPLWARNVPHFGIAHALALGLAPWLAVEIPDLVKRNRITPKK
;
A
#
# COMPACT_ATOMS: atom_id res chain seq x y z
N MET A 1 9.07 12.29 -6.34
CA MET A 1 10.03 11.90 -5.29
C MET A 1 9.93 12.89 -4.15
N LEU A 2 9.92 12.42 -2.90
CA LEU A 2 9.79 13.27 -1.71
C LEU A 2 11.17 13.79 -1.27
N ASN A 3 11.23 14.89 -0.53
CA ASN A 3 12.52 15.50 -0.11
C ASN A 3 12.57 15.91 1.36
N VAL A 4 11.51 15.65 2.14
CA VAL A 4 11.46 15.90 3.58
C VAL A 4 11.66 14.59 4.32
N ASN A 5 12.69 14.52 5.16
CA ASN A 5 12.93 13.37 6.04
C ASN A 5 12.33 13.65 7.43
N ALA A 6 11.05 13.32 7.60
CA ALA A 6 10.31 13.56 8.84
C ALA A 6 9.25 12.48 9.04
N GLY A 7 9.14 11.98 10.28
CA GLY A 7 8.11 11.05 10.73
C GLY A 7 7.00 11.74 11.52
N PRO A 8 6.00 10.98 12.00
CA PRO A 8 4.79 11.53 12.62
C PRO A 8 5.01 12.29 13.94
N ARG A 9 6.20 12.17 14.55
CA ARG A 9 6.56 12.89 15.79
C ARG A 9 7.42 14.13 15.54
N ASP A 10 7.84 14.37 14.30
CA ASP A 10 8.70 15.48 13.95
C ASP A 10 7.87 16.73 13.64
N GLY A 11 8.39 17.91 13.99
CA GLY A 11 7.71 19.19 13.69
C GLY A 11 7.53 19.46 12.18
N GLN A 12 8.26 18.74 11.32
CA GLN A 12 8.13 18.83 9.85
C GLN A 12 7.17 17.77 9.26
N TRP A 13 6.45 17.02 10.10
CA TRP A 13 5.52 15.98 9.65
C TRP A 13 4.47 16.50 8.66
N LEU A 14 3.87 17.66 8.94
CA LEU A 14 2.84 18.24 8.06
C LEU A 14 3.40 18.52 6.65
N LYS A 15 4.64 19.01 6.56
CA LYS A 15 5.30 19.25 5.27
C LYS A 15 5.60 17.94 4.54
N ARG A 16 5.96 16.88 5.27
CA ARG A 16 6.08 15.54 4.70
C ARG A 16 4.74 15.03 4.18
N LEU A 17 3.68 15.19 4.96
CA LEU A 17 2.33 14.73 4.65
C LEU A 17 1.76 15.42 3.40
N GLU A 18 2.00 16.73 3.22
CA GLU A 18 1.67 17.45 1.99
C GLU A 18 2.32 16.81 0.74
N LEU A 19 3.59 16.41 0.85
CA LEU A 19 4.31 15.71 -0.23
C LEU A 19 3.77 14.29 -0.47
N GLU A 20 3.33 13.58 0.57
CA GLU A 20 2.67 12.28 0.45
C GLU A 20 1.37 12.40 -0.33
N TYR A 21 0.50 13.35 0.03
CA TYR A 21 -0.73 13.60 -0.71
C TYR A 21 -0.47 13.99 -2.16
N ALA A 22 0.44 14.93 -2.40
CA ALA A 22 0.80 15.34 -3.76
C ALA A 22 1.29 14.14 -4.60
N SER A 23 2.12 13.28 -4.01
CA SER A 23 2.61 12.06 -4.67
C SER A 23 1.50 11.04 -4.93
N LEU A 24 0.58 10.83 -3.98
CA LEU A 24 -0.56 9.92 -4.13
C LEU A 24 -1.54 10.40 -5.18
N ILE A 25 -1.93 11.68 -5.13
CA ILE A 25 -2.82 12.31 -6.11
C ILE A 25 -2.23 12.17 -7.50
N LYS A 26 -0.94 12.48 -7.69
CA LYS A 26 -0.30 12.34 -8.99
C LYS A 26 -0.27 10.88 -9.45
N TYR A 27 -0.02 9.93 -8.55
CA TYR A 27 -0.03 8.51 -8.90
C TYR A 27 -1.42 8.03 -9.33
N VAL A 28 -2.48 8.41 -8.61
CA VAL A 28 -3.87 8.08 -8.97
C VAL A 28 -4.26 8.74 -10.30
N GLN A 29 -3.88 9.99 -10.55
CA GLN A 29 -4.12 10.65 -11.84
C GLN A 29 -3.48 9.88 -12.99
N LEU A 30 -2.20 9.50 -12.86
CA LEU A 30 -1.51 8.71 -13.86
C LEU A 30 -2.17 7.33 -14.05
N ASN A 31 -2.62 6.68 -12.98
CA ASN A 31 -3.32 5.40 -13.09
C ASN A 31 -4.64 5.55 -13.86
N LYS A 32 -5.43 6.59 -13.58
CA LYS A 32 -6.68 6.87 -14.29
C LYS A 32 -6.48 7.24 -15.76
N GLU A 33 -5.48 8.07 -16.05
CA GLU A 33 -5.09 8.43 -17.43
C GLU A 33 -4.69 7.21 -18.26
N ASN A 34 -4.19 6.15 -17.60
CA ASN A 34 -3.76 4.91 -18.24
C ASN A 34 -4.74 3.73 -18.08
N ASP A 35 -5.96 3.98 -17.59
CA ASP A 35 -7.00 2.96 -17.32
C ASP A 35 -6.50 1.80 -16.42
N LYS A 36 -5.71 2.15 -15.40
CA LYS A 36 -5.08 1.25 -14.42
C LYS A 36 -5.40 1.65 -12.99
N ASP A 37 -6.56 2.27 -12.76
CA ASP A 37 -6.97 2.63 -11.40
C ASP A 37 -7.19 1.36 -10.57
N TRP A 38 -6.57 1.29 -9.39
CA TRP A 38 -6.50 0.05 -8.60
C TRP A 38 -6.62 0.23 -7.09
N PHE A 39 -6.71 1.47 -6.60
CA PHE A 39 -6.90 1.74 -5.17
C PHE A 39 -7.48 3.12 -4.90
N GLN A 40 -8.09 3.26 -3.73
CA GLN A 40 -8.51 4.52 -3.15
C GLN A 40 -8.26 4.45 -1.65
N ILE A 41 -7.49 5.39 -1.12
CA ILE A 41 -7.19 5.49 0.31
C ILE A 41 -7.34 6.92 0.80
N GLU A 42 -7.64 7.04 2.08
CA GLU A 42 -7.67 8.28 2.84
C GLU A 42 -6.96 8.06 4.18
N SER A 43 -6.80 9.13 4.96
CA SER A 43 -6.19 9.06 6.28
C SER A 43 -7.05 9.71 7.34
N ASN A 44 -6.73 9.43 8.61
CA ASN A 44 -7.18 10.28 9.71
C ASN A 44 -6.62 11.71 9.57
N ALA A 45 -7.13 12.63 10.40
CA ALA A 45 -6.76 14.04 10.38
C ALA A 45 -5.24 14.29 10.52
N ASP A 46 -4.56 13.44 11.30
CA ASP A 46 -3.12 13.59 11.56
C ASP A 46 -2.23 12.88 10.51
N GLY A 47 -2.83 12.18 9.54
CA GLY A 47 -2.10 11.44 8.50
C GLY A 47 -1.33 10.21 8.99
N THR A 48 -1.56 9.77 10.23
CA THR A 48 -0.84 8.67 10.88
C THR A 48 -1.47 7.31 10.67
N ARG A 49 -2.75 7.25 10.30
CA ARG A 49 -3.48 6.02 9.98
C ARG A 49 -4.17 6.19 8.64
N TRP A 50 -3.96 5.22 7.77
CA TRP A 50 -4.51 5.20 6.42
C TRP A 50 -5.41 3.98 6.23
N PHE A 51 -6.48 4.18 5.47
CA PHE A 51 -7.47 3.15 5.21
C PHE A 51 -8.19 3.42 3.90
N GLY A 52 -8.79 2.39 3.34
CA GLY A 52 -9.55 2.49 2.10
C GLY A 52 -9.71 1.13 1.44
N LYS A 53 -9.68 1.11 0.11
CA LYS A 53 -9.86 -0.09 -0.69
C LYS A 53 -8.82 -0.19 -1.78
N CYS A 54 -8.45 -1.42 -2.11
CA CYS A 54 -7.69 -1.75 -3.32
C CYS A 54 -8.44 -2.81 -4.10
N TRP A 55 -8.20 -2.88 -5.40
CA TRP A 55 -8.80 -3.90 -6.25
C TRP A 55 -7.85 -4.43 -7.30
N PHE A 56 -8.11 -5.65 -7.74
CA PHE A 56 -7.34 -6.36 -8.75
C PHE A 56 -8.27 -7.02 -9.75
N MET A 57 -8.00 -6.83 -11.04
CA MET A 57 -8.74 -7.45 -12.12
C MET A 57 -8.09 -8.80 -12.48
N TYR A 58 -8.85 -9.88 -12.37
CA TYR A 58 -8.39 -11.22 -12.76
C TYR A 58 -9.52 -11.96 -13.48
N GLU A 59 -9.24 -12.48 -14.68
CA GLU A 59 -10.22 -13.18 -15.53
C GLU A 59 -11.55 -12.39 -15.71
N TYR A 60 -11.45 -11.10 -16.05
CA TYR A 60 -12.57 -10.16 -16.23
C TYR A 60 -13.43 -9.90 -14.97
N ASN A 61 -13.01 -10.36 -13.80
CA ASN A 61 -13.69 -10.13 -12.54
C ASN A 61 -12.89 -9.16 -11.66
N LYS A 62 -13.60 -8.26 -10.97
CA LYS A 62 -13.01 -7.34 -9.99
C LYS A 62 -12.99 -7.99 -8.61
N TYR A 63 -11.81 -8.07 -8.02
CA TYR A 63 -11.60 -8.48 -6.63
C TYR A 63 -11.22 -7.25 -5.82
N GLU A 64 -11.99 -6.92 -4.79
CA GLU A 64 -11.81 -5.68 -4.02
C GLU A 64 -11.69 -5.99 -2.53
N PHE A 65 -10.71 -5.36 -1.88
CA PHE A 65 -10.32 -5.62 -0.49
C PHE A 65 -10.14 -4.31 0.27
N ASP A 66 -10.57 -4.31 1.52
CA ASP A 66 -10.21 -3.28 2.48
C ASP A 66 -8.70 -3.31 2.73
N VAL A 67 -8.08 -2.13 2.68
CA VAL A 67 -6.66 -1.92 2.96
C VAL A 67 -6.52 -0.92 4.11
N GLN A 68 -5.60 -1.19 5.02
CA GLN A 68 -5.25 -0.26 6.09
C GLN A 68 -3.77 -0.37 6.46
N PHE A 69 -3.22 0.68 7.06
CA PHE A 69 -1.89 0.69 7.67
C PHE A 69 -1.70 1.91 8.56
N ASP A 70 -0.84 1.77 9.56
CA ASP A 70 -0.35 2.88 10.36
C ASP A 70 1.03 3.34 9.89
N ILE A 71 1.30 4.63 10.01
CA ILE A 71 2.63 5.20 9.76
C ILE A 71 3.52 4.89 10.96
N PRO A 72 4.64 4.16 10.78
CA PRO A 72 5.53 3.85 11.89
C PRO A 72 6.18 5.12 12.44
N VAL A 73 6.51 5.11 13.73
CA VAL A 73 7.20 6.26 14.37
C VAL A 73 8.53 6.57 13.68
N ALA A 74 9.21 5.54 13.17
CA ALA A 74 10.47 5.66 12.44
C ALA A 74 10.30 5.94 10.93
N TYR A 75 9.11 6.31 10.47
CA TYR A 75 8.89 6.73 9.08
C TYR A 75 9.69 8.02 8.77
N PRO A 76 10.25 8.20 7.56
CA PRO A 76 10.25 7.30 6.40
C PRO A 76 11.38 6.24 6.42
N ALA A 77 12.22 6.18 7.46
CA ALA A 77 13.29 5.18 7.54
C ALA A 77 12.74 3.74 7.54
N THR A 78 11.58 3.53 8.17
CA THR A 78 10.82 2.27 8.12
C THR A 78 9.60 2.42 7.22
N ALA A 79 9.39 1.48 6.30
CA ALA A 79 8.19 1.43 5.45
C ALA A 79 6.95 1.05 6.29
N PRO A 80 5.74 1.55 5.92
CA PRO A 80 4.51 1.10 6.56
C PRO A 80 4.23 -0.38 6.25
N GLU A 81 3.64 -1.08 7.21
CA GLU A 81 3.19 -2.46 7.03
C GLU A 81 1.75 -2.45 6.52
N ILE A 82 1.55 -2.86 5.27
CA ILE A 82 0.24 -2.83 4.62
C ILE A 82 -0.58 -4.04 5.04
N GLU A 83 -1.83 -3.82 5.43
CA GLU A 83 -2.74 -4.85 5.92
C GLU A 83 -3.93 -5.02 4.97
N LEU A 84 -4.27 -6.28 4.68
CA LEU A 84 -5.48 -6.72 3.99
C LEU A 84 -6.25 -7.69 4.91
N PRO A 85 -7.05 -7.18 5.87
CA PRO A 85 -7.69 -8.01 6.89
C PRO A 85 -8.58 -9.12 6.32
N GLU A 86 -9.23 -8.87 5.18
CA GLU A 86 -10.11 -9.84 4.49
C GLU A 86 -9.35 -11.10 4.00
N LEU A 87 -8.01 -11.03 3.92
CA LEU A 87 -7.14 -12.09 3.41
C LEU A 87 -6.39 -12.85 4.51
N ASP A 88 -6.55 -12.46 5.79
CA ASP A 88 -5.86 -13.12 6.90
C ASP A 88 -6.18 -14.62 6.95
N GLY A 89 -5.13 -15.43 7.10
CA GLY A 89 -5.21 -16.89 7.08
C GLY A 89 -5.54 -17.54 5.72
N LYS A 90 -5.68 -16.77 4.63
CA LYS A 90 -5.98 -17.33 3.29
C LYS A 90 -4.73 -17.62 2.45
N THR A 91 -3.60 -16.98 2.75
CA THR A 91 -2.29 -17.21 2.11
C THR A 91 -1.17 -17.35 3.14
N ALA A 92 -0.10 -18.07 2.79
CA ALA A 92 1.12 -18.16 3.56
C ALA A 92 2.02 -16.90 3.42
N LYS A 93 1.77 -16.03 2.43
CA LYS A 93 2.50 -14.77 2.22
C LYS A 93 1.87 -13.61 3.00
N MET A 94 1.43 -13.89 4.21
CA MET A 94 0.82 -12.93 5.11
C MET A 94 1.20 -13.26 6.56
N TYR A 95 1.53 -12.24 7.34
CA TYR A 95 1.72 -12.33 8.78
C TYR A 95 0.36 -12.18 9.49
N ARG A 96 0.32 -12.59 10.76
CA ARG A 96 -0.87 -12.50 11.61
C ARG A 96 -1.45 -11.08 11.60
N GLY A 97 -2.77 -10.98 11.45
CA GLY A 97 -3.47 -9.69 11.42
C GLY A 97 -3.59 -9.08 10.03
N GLY A 98 -3.37 -9.87 8.97
CA GLY A 98 -3.57 -9.40 7.59
C GLY A 98 -2.39 -8.65 6.98
N LYS A 99 -1.25 -8.56 7.67
CA LYS A 99 -0.05 -7.85 7.18
C LYS A 99 0.59 -8.62 6.03
N ILE A 100 0.73 -8.00 4.86
CA ILE A 100 1.30 -8.67 3.69
C ILE A 100 2.79 -8.97 3.90
N CYS A 101 3.24 -10.17 3.55
CA CYS A 101 4.66 -10.50 3.51
C CYS A 101 5.26 -9.99 2.21
N LEU A 102 6.01 -8.88 2.27
CA LEU A 102 6.76 -8.36 1.14
C LEU A 102 7.97 -9.24 0.81
N THR A 103 8.49 -9.10 -0.41
CA THR A 103 9.70 -9.82 -0.82
C THR A 103 10.94 -9.29 -0.10
N ASP A 104 11.95 -10.14 0.05
CA ASP A 104 13.23 -9.77 0.68
C ASP A 104 13.94 -8.61 -0.04
N HIS A 105 13.61 -8.36 -1.31
CA HIS A 105 14.16 -7.27 -2.10
C HIS A 105 13.53 -5.90 -1.77
N PHE A 106 12.34 -5.87 -1.17
CA PHE A 106 11.62 -4.62 -0.91
C PHE A 106 12.35 -3.74 0.12
N TYR A 107 12.73 -4.29 1.28
CA TYR A 107 13.35 -3.51 2.34
C TYR A 107 14.72 -2.92 1.97
N PRO A 108 15.64 -3.65 1.31
CA PRO A 108 16.88 -3.07 0.78
C PRO A 108 16.63 -1.96 -0.24
N LEU A 109 15.63 -2.12 -1.12
CA LEU A 109 15.26 -1.09 -2.08
C LEU A 109 14.71 0.17 -1.40
N TRP A 110 13.84 -0.02 -0.40
CA TRP A 110 13.30 1.08 0.41
C TRP A 110 14.43 1.84 1.11
N ALA A 111 15.30 1.14 1.84
CA ALA A 111 16.39 1.73 2.61
C ALA A 111 17.33 2.61 1.76
N ARG A 112 17.64 2.19 0.53
CA ARG A 112 18.49 2.96 -0.40
C ARG A 112 17.84 4.24 -0.92
N ASN A 113 16.52 4.34 -0.85
CA ASN A 113 15.74 5.45 -1.40
C ASN A 113 15.11 6.33 -0.31
N VAL A 114 15.43 6.13 0.97
CA VAL A 114 15.02 7.05 2.04
C VAL A 114 15.74 8.40 1.84
N PRO A 115 15.05 9.56 1.91
CA PRO A 115 13.64 9.77 2.26
C PRO A 115 12.71 9.94 1.05
N HIS A 116 13.18 9.65 -0.16
CA HIS A 116 12.50 9.94 -1.43
C HIS A 116 11.29 9.06 -1.72
N PHE A 117 11.26 7.85 -1.18
CA PHE A 117 10.10 6.98 -1.21
C PHE A 117 9.07 7.38 -0.15
N GLY A 118 7.82 7.09 -0.46
CA GLY A 118 6.66 7.41 0.36
C GLY A 118 5.53 6.40 0.17
N ILE A 119 4.31 6.75 0.59
CA ILE A 119 3.14 5.85 0.60
C ILE A 119 2.83 5.34 -0.82
N ALA A 120 2.83 6.23 -1.82
CA ALA A 120 2.61 5.84 -3.21
C ALA A 120 3.62 4.76 -3.68
N HIS A 121 4.86 4.83 -3.21
CA HIS A 121 5.91 3.86 -3.55
C HIS A 121 5.72 2.54 -2.79
N ALA A 122 5.30 2.59 -1.52
CA ALA A 122 4.95 1.38 -0.76
C ALA A 122 3.80 0.61 -1.43
N LEU A 123 2.79 1.32 -1.91
CA LEU A 123 1.68 0.73 -2.67
C LEU A 123 2.15 0.14 -4.01
N ALA A 124 2.88 0.92 -4.81
CA ALA A 124 3.29 0.53 -6.15
C ALA A 124 4.34 -0.59 -6.19
N LEU A 125 5.26 -0.61 -5.22
CA LEU A 125 6.40 -1.55 -5.20
C LEU A 125 6.20 -2.70 -4.19
N GLY A 126 5.29 -2.54 -3.23
CA GLY A 126 4.96 -3.56 -2.24
C GLY A 126 3.63 -4.24 -2.54
N LEU A 127 2.53 -3.50 -2.39
CA LEU A 127 1.18 -4.04 -2.48
C LEU A 127 0.81 -4.52 -3.90
N ALA A 128 1.08 -3.72 -4.94
CA ALA A 128 0.69 -4.10 -6.30
C ALA A 128 1.36 -5.39 -6.80
N PRO A 129 2.69 -5.60 -6.65
CA PRO A 129 3.32 -6.88 -6.98
C PRO A 129 2.80 -8.04 -6.13
N TRP A 130 2.50 -7.80 -4.85
CA TRP A 130 1.92 -8.82 -3.97
C TRP A 130 0.54 -9.25 -4.47
N LEU A 131 -0.34 -8.31 -4.81
CA LEU A 131 -1.67 -8.61 -5.38
C LEU A 131 -1.54 -9.39 -6.69
N ALA A 132 -0.59 -9.03 -7.55
CA ALA A 132 -0.38 -9.69 -8.84
C ALA A 132 0.03 -11.17 -8.72
N VAL A 133 0.64 -11.56 -7.60
CA VAL A 133 1.02 -12.96 -7.33
C VAL A 133 -0.07 -13.69 -6.55
N GLU A 134 -0.57 -13.08 -5.48
CA GLU A 134 -1.41 -13.76 -4.50
C GLU A 134 -2.88 -13.84 -4.92
N ILE A 135 -3.43 -12.82 -5.59
CA ILE A 135 -4.85 -12.84 -6.00
C ILE A 135 -5.12 -13.99 -6.98
N PRO A 136 -4.34 -14.20 -8.07
CA PRO A 136 -4.55 -15.35 -8.95
C PRO A 136 -4.47 -16.71 -8.24
N ASP A 137 -3.53 -16.88 -7.29
CA ASP A 137 -3.40 -18.12 -6.52
C ASP A 137 -4.60 -18.35 -5.60
N LEU A 138 -5.05 -17.31 -4.90
CA LEU A 138 -6.23 -17.37 -4.03
C LEU A 138 -7.51 -17.67 -4.80
N VAL A 139 -7.67 -17.10 -6.01
CA VAL A 139 -8.80 -17.42 -6.90
C VAL A 139 -8.75 -18.89 -7.32
N LYS A 140 -7.61 -19.38 -7.80
CA LYS A 140 -7.45 -20.79 -8.23
C LYS A 140 -7.71 -21.78 -7.10
N ARG A 141 -7.40 -21.41 -5.87
CA ARG A 141 -7.66 -22.21 -4.65
C ARG A 141 -9.07 -22.02 -4.09
N ASN A 142 -9.94 -21.25 -4.75
CA ASN A 142 -11.29 -20.91 -4.32
C ASN A 142 -11.34 -20.32 -2.91
N ARG A 143 -10.35 -19.50 -2.53
CA ARG A 143 -10.26 -18.86 -1.21
C ARG A 143 -10.90 -17.47 -1.16
N ILE A 144 -11.13 -16.86 -2.32
CA ILE A 144 -11.75 -15.55 -2.49
C ILE A 144 -12.75 -15.60 -3.64
N THR A 145 -13.77 -14.74 -3.57
CA THR A 145 -14.77 -14.56 -4.61
C THR A 145 -14.78 -13.10 -5.06
N PRO A 146 -15.12 -12.81 -6.32
CA PRO A 146 -15.24 -11.43 -6.76
C PRO A 146 -16.37 -10.72 -6.02
N LYS A 147 -16.24 -9.41 -5.81
CA LYS A 147 -17.34 -8.59 -5.29
C LYS A 147 -18.29 -8.29 -6.46
N LYS A 148 -19.58 -8.59 -6.28
CA LYS A 148 -20.64 -8.29 -7.24
C LYS A 148 -20.98 -6.81 -7.25
#